data_AF-A0A7V6Y3X4-F1
#
_entry.id   AF-A0A7V6Y3X4-F1
#
_cell.length_a   1.000
_cell.length_b   1.000
_cell.length_c   1.000
_cell.angle_alpha   90.00
_cell.angle_beta   90.00
_cell.angle_gamma   90.00
#
_symmetry.space_group_name_H-M   'P 1'
#
loop_
_entity.id
_entity.type
_entity.pdbx_description
1 polymer ?
#
loop_
_entity_poly.entity_id
_entity_poly.type
_entity_poly.pdbx_seq_one_letter_code
_entity_poly.pdbx_strand_id
1 'polypeptide(L)'
;MTSKFKQGIILTFLLFLGGSLMVYLGFSKGHDIAATLSRPIGASGWITSGEMIIACTYTPVIIGVSLIVLSLIFSTVLFMKWIN
;
A
#
# COMPACT_ATOMS: atom_id res chain seq x y z
N MET A 1 -14.76 -5.31 -26.47
CA MET A 1 -13.85 -4.64 -25.52
C MET A 1 -12.45 -4.65 -26.10
N THR A 2 -11.78 -3.51 -26.25
CA THR A 2 -10.42 -3.44 -26.83
C THR A 2 -9.38 -3.99 -25.86
N SER A 3 -8.25 -4.50 -26.37
CA SER A 3 -7.15 -5.03 -25.53
C SER A 3 -6.68 -4.01 -24.47
N LYS A 4 -6.58 -2.73 -24.86
CA LYS A 4 -6.20 -1.63 -23.97
C LYS A 4 -7.18 -1.39 -22.83
N PHE A 5 -8.48 -1.58 -23.08
CA PHE A 5 -9.52 -1.44 -22.05
C PHE A 5 -9.42 -2.56 -21.00
N LYS A 6 -9.21 -3.81 -21.47
CA LYS A 6 -8.99 -4.96 -20.58
C LYS A 6 -7.73 -4.76 -19.72
N GLN A 7 -6.65 -4.25 -20.30
CA GLN A 7 -5.43 -3.89 -19.55
C GLN A 7 -5.69 -2.82 -18.50
N GLY A 8 -6.51 -1.80 -18.81
CA GLY A 8 -6.90 -0.76 -17.85
C GLY A 8 -7.65 -1.32 -16.65
N ILE A 9 -8.59 -2.25 -16.85
CA ILE A 9 -9.31 -2.92 -15.76
C ILE A 9 -8.33 -3.71 -14.89
N ILE A 10 -7.45 -4.51 -15.49
CA ILE A 10 -6.47 -5.31 -14.76
C ILE A 10 -5.55 -4.41 -13.94
N LEU A 11 -5.03 -3.33 -14.53
CA LEU A 11 -4.17 -2.37 -13.83
C LEU A 11 -4.90 -1.74 -12.64
N THR A 12 -6.14 -1.31 -12.83
CA THR A 12 -6.98 -0.71 -11.77
C THR A 12 -7.16 -1.68 -10.61
N PHE A 13 -7.47 -2.94 -10.91
CA PHE A 13 -7.64 -3.99 -9.92
C PHE A 13 -6.34 -4.27 -9.15
N LEU A 14 -5.20 -4.34 -9.85
CA LEU A 14 -3.89 -4.53 -9.23
C LEU A 14 -3.49 -3.36 -8.33
N LEU A 15 -3.76 -2.12 -8.75
CA LEU A 15 -3.51 -0.92 -7.93
C LEU A 15 -4.35 -0.95 -6.66
N PHE A 16 -5.64 -1.30 -6.76
CA PHE A 16 -6.53 -1.39 -5.61
C PHE A 16 -6.09 -2.49 -4.63
N LEU A 17 -5.78 -3.68 -5.13
CA LEU A 17 -5.29 -4.78 -4.30
C LEU A 17 -3.93 -4.48 -3.67
N GLY A 18 -2.98 -3.95 -4.45
CA GLY A 18 -1.65 -3.57 -3.97
C GLY A 18 -1.73 -2.46 -2.91
N GLY A 19 -2.60 -1.48 -3.13
CA GLY A 19 -2.87 -0.43 -2.14
C GLY A 19 -3.46 -0.98 -0.85
N SER A 20 -4.47 -1.85 -0.96
CA SER A 20 -5.12 -2.51 0.20
C SER A 20 -4.13 -3.37 0.98
N LEU A 21 -3.26 -4.11 0.28
CA LEU A 21 -2.21 -4.91 0.90
C LEU A 21 -1.20 -4.03 1.66
N MET A 22 -0.78 -2.90 1.09
CA MET A 22 0.13 -1.97 1.76
C MET A 22 -0.47 -1.35 3.02
N VAL A 23 -1.76 -0.98 2.97
CA VAL A 23 -2.49 -0.51 4.16
C VAL A 23 -2.54 -1.60 5.23
N TYR A 24 -2.89 -2.83 4.83
CA TYR A 24 -2.90 -3.96 5.74
C TYR A 24 -1.53 -4.22 6.38
N LEU A 25 -0.46 -4.21 5.59
CA LEU A 25 0.90 -4.42 6.09
C LEU A 25 1.30 -3.32 7.08
N GLY A 26 0.99 -2.05 6.79
CA GLY A 26 1.28 -0.96 7.72
C GLY A 26 0.58 -1.15 9.06
N PHE A 27 -0.74 -1.33 9.07
CA PHE A 27 -1.50 -1.47 10.33
C PHE A 27 -1.27 -2.79 11.06
N SER A 28 -1.12 -3.90 10.34
CA SER A 28 -0.99 -5.24 10.94
C SER A 28 0.45 -5.58 11.34
N LYS A 29 1.44 -5.05 10.61
CA LYS A 29 2.86 -5.43 10.73
C LYS A 29 3.81 -4.28 11.02
N GLY A 30 3.33 -3.04 11.14
CA GLY A 30 4.18 -1.86 11.38
C GLY A 30 5.09 -2.00 12.61
N HIS A 31 4.58 -2.57 13.70
CA HIS A 31 5.39 -2.84 14.91
C HIS A 31 6.48 -3.89 14.66
N ASP A 32 6.14 -5.04 14.08
CA ASP A 32 7.09 -6.12 13.79
C ASP A 32 8.22 -5.64 12.86
N ILE A 33 7.86 -4.83 11.85
CA ILE A 33 8.81 -4.21 10.92
C ILE A 33 9.73 -3.24 11.65
N ALA A 34 9.18 -2.35 12.48
CA ALA A 34 9.97 -1.40 13.27
C ALA A 34 10.90 -2.11 14.24
N ALA A 35 10.42 -3.17 14.91
CA ALA A 35 11.24 -3.99 15.79
C ALA A 35 12.41 -4.60 15.04
N THR A 36 12.14 -5.27 13.92
CA THR A 36 13.17 -5.93 13.11
C THR A 36 14.20 -4.94 12.57
N LEU A 37 13.77 -3.78 12.06
CA LEU A 37 14.66 -2.76 11.49
C LEU A 37 15.48 -2.01 12.55
N SER A 38 14.94 -1.85 13.75
CA SER A 38 15.65 -1.17 14.85
C SER A 38 16.64 -2.07 15.60
N ARG A 39 16.66 -3.37 15.31
CA ARG A 39 17.51 -4.34 16.01
C ARG A 39 19.00 -4.10 15.76
N PRO A 40 19.80 -3.84 16.80
CA PRO A 40 21.27 -3.85 16.68
C PRO A 40 21.78 -5.26 16.39
N ILE A 41 22.85 -5.36 15.59
CA ILE A 41 23.45 -6.64 15.22
C ILE A 41 23.91 -7.37 16.49
N GLY A 42 23.45 -8.62 16.67
CA GLY A 42 23.85 -9.47 17.79
C GLY A 42 23.11 -9.21 19.11
N ALA A 43 22.20 -8.24 19.19
CA ALA A 43 21.42 -7.99 20.40
C ALA A 43 20.33 -9.06 20.62
N SER A 44 20.22 -9.58 21.85
CA SER A 44 19.15 -10.51 22.28
C SER A 44 17.87 -9.77 22.71
N GLY A 45 17.98 -8.48 23.06
CA GLY A 45 16.86 -7.59 23.36
C GLY A 45 17.23 -6.14 23.08
N TRP A 46 16.28 -5.35 22.60
CA TRP A 46 16.41 -3.92 22.34
C TRP A 46 15.05 -3.25 22.50
N ILE A 47 15.06 -1.92 22.60
CA ILE A 47 13.85 -1.12 22.69
C ILE A 47 13.65 -0.43 21.34
N THR A 48 12.49 -0.64 20.74
CA THR A 48 12.07 0.07 19.53
C THR A 48 11.42 1.38 19.92
N SER A 49 11.86 2.49 19.32
CA SER A 49 11.26 3.79 19.59
C SER A 49 9.83 3.88 19.03
N GLY A 50 8.97 4.63 19.72
CA GLY A 50 7.60 4.90 19.26
C GLY A 50 7.58 5.54 17.87
N GLU A 51 8.48 6.49 17.61
CA GLU A 51 8.64 7.14 16.31
C GLU A 51 8.95 6.16 15.18
N MET A 52 9.78 5.13 15.44
CA MET A 52 10.09 4.10 14.45
C MET A 52 8.85 3.26 14.13
N ILE A 53 8.06 2.91 15.15
CA ILE A 53 6.79 2.17 14.98
C ILE A 53 5.81 2.99 14.15
N ILE A 54 5.66 4.29 14.48
CA ILE A 54 4.80 5.22 13.74
C ILE A 54 5.26 5.31 12.28
N ALA A 55 6.55 5.53 12.03
CA ALA A 55 7.09 5.62 10.68
C ALA A 55 6.85 4.33 9.87
N CYS A 56 7.12 3.15 10.45
CA CYS A 56 6.90 1.87 9.79
C CYS A 56 5.42 1.50 9.63
N THR A 57 4.53 2.08 10.43
CA THR A 57 3.07 1.88 10.30
C THR A 57 2.48 2.79 9.23
N TYR A 58 2.73 4.09 9.32
CA TYR A 58 2.06 5.08 8.47
C TYR A 58 2.70 5.23 7.09
N THR A 59 4.00 4.95 6.93
CA THR A 59 4.62 5.03 5.59
C THR A 59 3.98 4.05 4.60
N PRO A 60 3.83 2.75 4.90
CA PRO A 60 3.11 1.82 4.02
C PRO A 60 1.63 2.18 3.86
N VAL A 61 0.97 2.68 4.91
CA VAL A 61 -0.44 3.10 4.85
C VAL A 61 -0.63 4.26 3.88
N ILE A 62 0.21 5.30 3.95
CA ILE A 62 0.12 6.47 3.07
C ILE A 62 0.34 6.04 1.61
N ILE A 63 1.34 5.18 1.36
CA ILE A 63 1.56 4.60 0.03
C ILE A 63 0.33 3.83 -0.43
N GLY A 64 -0.22 2.98 0.44
CA GLY A 64 -1.38 2.15 0.12
C GLY A 64 -2.64 2.96 -0.19
N VAL A 65 -2.95 3.97 0.62
CA VAL A 65 -4.06 4.90 0.39
C VAL A 65 -3.87 5.66 -0.93
N SER A 66 -2.65 6.11 -1.23
CA SER A 66 -2.35 6.80 -2.49
C SER A 66 -2.63 5.92 -3.71
N LEU A 67 -2.28 4.63 -3.64
CA LEU A 67 -2.57 3.65 -4.70
C LEU A 67 -4.07 3.38 -4.84
N ILE A 68 -4.81 3.30 -3.73
CA ILE A 68 -6.27 3.14 -3.76
C ILE A 68 -6.91 4.36 -4.43
N VAL A 69 -6.54 5.58 -4.03
CA VAL A 69 -7.05 6.81 -4.65
C VAL A 69 -6.75 6.83 -6.14
N LEU A 70 -5.53 6.48 -6.54
CA LEU A 70 -5.15 6.38 -7.95
C LEU A 70 -6.02 5.35 -8.71
N SER A 71 -6.29 4.19 -8.09
CA SER A 71 -7.15 3.17 -8.69
C SER A 71 -8.59 3.67 -8.90
N LEU A 72 -9.14 4.44 -7.96
CA LEU A 72 -10.47 5.02 -8.09
C LEU A 72 -10.52 6.03 -9.22
N ILE A 73 -9.54 6.92 -9.31
CA ILE A 73 -9.43 7.90 -10.42
C ILE A 73 -9.35 7.18 -11.77
N PHE A 74 -8.50 6.15 -11.88
CA PHE A 74 -8.38 5.35 -13.10
C PHE A 74 -9.69 4.64 -13.46
N SER A 75 -10.37 4.07 -12.47
CA SER A 75 -11.68 3.42 -12.65
C SER A 75 -12.71 4.39 -13.20
N THR A 76 -12.82 5.59 -12.62
CA THR A 76 -13.74 6.63 -13.08
C THR A 76 -13.46 7.05 -14.52
N VAL A 77 -12.19 7.28 -14.87
CA VAL A 77 -11.80 7.66 -16.24
C VAL A 77 -12.10 6.54 -17.24
N LEU A 78 -11.83 5.28 -16.89
CA LEU A 78 -12.17 4.13 -17.73
C LEU A 78 -13.68 4.00 -17.94
N PHE A 79 -14.47 4.19 -16.89
CA PHE A 79 -15.93 4.13 -16.97
C PHE A 79 -16.50 5.24 -17.88
N MET A 80 -16.03 6.48 -17.72
CA MET A 80 -16.44 7.59 -18.60
C MET A 80 -16.09 7.35 -20.08
N LYS A 81 -14.93 6.75 -20.35
CA LYS A 81 -14.54 6.37 -21.72
C LYS A 81 -15.28 5.16 -22.28
N TRP A 82 -15.93 4.38 -21.43
CA TRP A 82 -16.69 3.21 -21.86
C TRP A 82 -18.12 3.56 -22.23
N ILE A 83 -18.71 4.55 -21.54
CA ILE A 83 -20.09 4.97 -21.75
C ILE A 83 -20.25 5.95 -22.92
N ASN A 84 -19.20 6.72 -23.24
CA ASN A 84 -19.11 7.58 -24.43
C ASN A 84 -18.60 6.80 -25.64
#